data_AF-A0A7Y9SLQ8-F1
#
_entry.id   AF-A0A7Y9SLQ8-F1
#
_cell.length_a   1.000
_cell.length_b   1.000
_cell.length_c   1.000
_cell.angle_alpha   90.00
_cell.angle_beta   90.00
_cell.angle_gamma   90.00
#
_symmetry.space_group_name_H-M   'P 1'
#
loop_
_entity.id
_entity.type
_entity.pdbx_description
1 polymer ?
#
loop_
_entity_poly.entity_id
_entity_poly.type
_entity_poly.pdbx_seq_one_letter_code
_entity_poly.pdbx_strand_id
1 'polypeptide(L)'
;MKTISRALLGVVVLATGLSPVAEAADQVTNPGDVIDGMGERVPPGKKSVSLSPLFKVDTFEKSGLKFVQINYLRDEVITVIVVTPGAESRLPIGSAAGQPLLLINNEAASLQSG
;
A
#
# COMPACT_ATOMS: atom_id res chain seq x y z
N MET A 1 -31.69 35.73 52.21
CA MET A 1 -31.75 34.30 51.85
C MET A 1 -32.35 34.15 50.45
N LYS A 2 -31.82 33.22 49.65
CA LYS A 2 -32.28 32.70 48.35
C LYS A 2 -32.11 33.60 47.11
N THR A 3 -31.54 33.16 45.98
CA THR A 3 -30.71 32.00 45.59
C THR A 3 -30.21 32.32 44.18
N ILE A 4 -28.91 32.22 43.91
CA ILE A 4 -28.32 32.35 42.58
C ILE A 4 -28.50 31.01 41.85
N SER A 5 -29.27 30.97 40.76
CA SER A 5 -29.46 29.76 39.97
C SER A 5 -28.28 29.59 39.00
N ARG A 6 -27.50 28.53 39.20
CA ARG A 6 -26.34 28.14 38.39
C ARG A 6 -26.78 27.10 37.34
N ALA A 7 -26.27 27.30 36.12
CA ALA A 7 -25.77 26.31 35.16
C ALA A 7 -26.60 25.05 34.82
N LEU A 8 -26.75 24.76 33.53
CA LEU A 8 -25.98 23.65 32.92
C LEU A 8 -25.96 23.73 31.39
N LEU A 9 -24.75 23.72 30.84
CA LEU A 9 -24.42 23.51 29.43
C LEU A 9 -25.10 22.23 28.92
N GLY A 10 -25.82 22.34 27.80
CA GLY A 10 -26.34 21.19 27.06
C GLY A 10 -25.21 20.39 26.44
N VAL A 11 -25.19 19.08 26.70
CA VAL A 11 -24.26 18.11 26.11
C VAL A 11 -24.66 17.87 24.66
N VAL A 12 -23.76 18.19 23.71
CA VAL A 12 -23.89 17.79 22.31
C VAL A 12 -23.34 16.36 22.18
N VAL A 13 -24.21 15.41 21.86
CA VAL A 13 -23.80 14.04 21.51
C VAL A 13 -23.33 14.07 20.05
N LEU A 14 -22.02 13.95 19.82
CA LEU A 14 -21.48 13.67 18.49
C LEU A 14 -21.83 12.23 18.11
N ALA A 15 -22.77 12.08 17.18
CA ALA A 15 -23.02 10.81 16.52
C ALA A 15 -21.81 10.45 15.65
N THR A 16 -20.97 9.52 16.12
CA THR A 16 -19.91 8.93 15.31
C THR A 16 -20.55 8.00 14.29
N GLY A 17 -20.62 8.45 13.04
CA GLY A 17 -21.01 7.60 11.91
C GLY A 17 -20.06 6.41 11.82
N LEU A 18 -20.61 5.20 11.89
CA LEU A 18 -19.90 3.97 11.57
C LEU A 18 -19.55 4.01 10.09
N SER A 19 -18.28 4.25 9.78
CA SER A 19 -17.76 4.05 8.43
C SER A 19 -17.93 2.57 8.06
N PRO A 20 -18.49 2.22 6.90
CA PRO A 20 -18.57 0.83 6.48
C PRO A 20 -17.14 0.29 6.33
N VAL A 21 -16.80 -0.74 7.10
CA VAL A 21 -15.64 -1.58 6.82
C VAL A 21 -16.01 -2.34 5.55
N ALA A 22 -15.43 -1.94 4.42
CA ALA A 22 -15.52 -2.73 3.20
C ALA A 22 -14.76 -4.04 3.45
N GLU A 23 -15.50 -5.12 3.66
CA GLU A 23 -14.95 -6.47 3.69
C GLU A 23 -14.47 -6.79 2.27
N ALA A 24 -13.16 -6.94 2.08
CA ALA A 24 -12.61 -7.35 0.80
C ALA A 24 -13.13 -8.77 0.51
N ALA A 25 -13.97 -8.91 -0.53
CA ALA A 25 -14.48 -10.20 -0.95
C ALA A 25 -13.31 -11.16 -1.20
N ASP A 26 -13.42 -12.38 -0.67
CA ASP A 26 -12.39 -13.41 -0.82
C ASP A 26 -12.30 -13.80 -2.31
N GLN A 27 -11.29 -13.26 -3.00
CA GLN A 27 -11.08 -13.50 -4.42
C GLN A 27 -10.54 -14.92 -4.57
N VAL A 28 -11.34 -15.82 -5.16
CA VAL A 28 -10.85 -17.15 -5.57
C VAL A 28 -9.73 -16.93 -6.58
N THR A 29 -8.50 -17.10 -6.13
CA THR A 29 -7.30 -16.91 -6.93
C THR A 29 -7.05 -18.19 -7.72
N ASN A 30 -6.98 -18.10 -9.04
CA ASN A 30 -6.55 -19.25 -9.85
C ASN A 30 -5.09 -19.56 -9.49
N PRO A 31 -4.72 -20.82 -9.15
CA PRO A 31 -3.32 -21.17 -8.88
C PRO A 31 -2.38 -20.76 -10.02
N GLY A 32 -2.87 -20.80 -11.26
CA GLY A 32 -2.15 -20.33 -12.44
C GLY A 32 -1.84 -18.84 -12.47
N ASP A 33 -2.45 -18.03 -11.60
CA ASP A 33 -2.26 -16.58 -11.48
C ASP A 33 -1.31 -16.18 -10.35
N VAL A 34 -0.93 -17.10 -9.46
CA VAL A 34 0.05 -16.87 -8.38
C VAL A 34 1.48 -16.71 -8.93
N ILE A 35 2.23 -15.71 -8.44
CA ILE A 35 3.65 -15.53 -8.75
C ILE A 35 4.45 -16.12 -7.60
N ASP A 36 5.15 -17.24 -7.84
CA ASP A 36 5.90 -17.94 -6.81
C ASP A 36 6.93 -17.04 -6.12
N GLY A 37 6.91 -17.03 -4.78
CA GLY A 37 7.79 -16.21 -3.95
C GLY A 37 7.38 -14.75 -3.79
N MET A 38 6.42 -14.23 -4.58
CA MET A 38 5.97 -12.84 -4.44
C MET A 38 5.05 -12.67 -3.23
N GLY A 39 5.29 -11.64 -2.44
CA GLY A 39 4.67 -11.43 -1.12
C GLY A 39 5.39 -12.17 0.02
N GLU A 40 6.36 -13.03 -0.29
CA GLU A 40 7.15 -13.70 0.73
C GLU A 40 8.27 -12.80 1.27
N ARG A 41 8.60 -13.03 2.55
CA ARG A 41 9.66 -12.33 3.27
C ARG A 41 11.03 -12.60 2.67
N VAL A 42 11.29 -13.87 2.36
CA VAL A 42 12.53 -14.36 1.75
C VAL A 42 12.15 -15.27 0.59
N PRO A 43 11.97 -14.71 -0.62
CA PRO A 43 11.55 -15.50 -1.77
C PRO A 43 12.61 -16.55 -2.13
N PRO A 44 12.25 -17.82 -2.31
CA PRO A 44 13.21 -18.89 -2.56
C PRO A 44 13.95 -18.68 -3.89
N GLY A 45 15.28 -18.81 -3.86
CA GLY A 45 16.12 -18.68 -5.04
C GLY A 45 16.24 -17.27 -5.62
N LYS A 46 15.65 -16.24 -4.99
CA LYS A 46 15.83 -14.84 -5.37
C LYS A 46 17.01 -14.22 -4.64
N LYS A 47 17.77 -13.41 -5.36
CA LYS A 47 18.82 -12.56 -4.81
C LYS A 47 18.42 -11.11 -5.07
N SER A 48 18.47 -10.31 -4.00
CA SER A 48 18.20 -8.88 -4.10
C SER A 48 19.10 -8.23 -5.15
N VAL A 49 18.48 -7.47 -6.05
CA VAL A 49 19.16 -6.64 -7.06
C VAL A 49 19.44 -5.22 -6.57
N SER A 50 18.99 -4.89 -5.35
CA SER A 50 19.22 -3.59 -4.72
C SER A 50 20.70 -3.32 -4.46
N LEU A 51 21.16 -2.12 -4.79
CA LEU A 51 22.45 -1.57 -4.35
C LEU A 51 22.33 -0.72 -3.07
N SER A 52 21.10 -0.49 -2.60
CA SER A 52 20.86 0.31 -1.40
C SER A 52 21.19 -0.49 -0.14
N PRO A 53 21.87 0.10 0.85
CA PRO A 53 22.09 -0.55 2.14
C PRO A 53 20.82 -0.56 3.00
N LEU A 54 19.71 0.06 2.56
CA LEU A 54 18.50 0.24 3.36
C LEU A 54 17.36 -0.73 2.99
N PHE A 55 17.38 -1.25 1.76
CA PHE A 55 16.28 -2.04 1.21
C PHE A 55 16.81 -3.22 0.39
N LYS A 56 16.07 -4.32 0.42
CA LYS A 56 16.20 -5.44 -0.51
C LYS A 56 15.17 -5.26 -1.62
N VAL A 57 15.55 -5.62 -2.85
CA VAL A 57 14.67 -5.51 -4.01
C VAL A 57 14.73 -6.80 -4.80
N ASP A 58 13.60 -7.48 -4.95
CA ASP A 58 13.48 -8.72 -5.70
C ASP A 58 12.60 -8.51 -6.94
N THR A 59 12.97 -9.13 -8.07
CA THR A 59 12.22 -9.02 -9.32
C THR A 59 11.56 -10.34 -9.71
N PHE A 60 10.30 -10.23 -10.12
CA PHE A 60 9.48 -11.33 -10.61
C PHE A 60 8.92 -10.98 -11.99
N GLU A 61 8.65 -12.01 -12.79
CA GLU A 61 8.08 -11.85 -14.12
C GLU A 61 6.94 -12.85 -14.31
N LYS A 62 5.84 -12.38 -14.89
CA LYS A 62 4.71 -13.22 -15.26
C LYS A 62 3.91 -12.59 -16.39
N SER A 63 3.58 -13.39 -17.41
CA SER A 63 2.77 -12.95 -18.55
C SER A 63 3.32 -11.70 -19.25
N GLY A 64 4.65 -11.56 -19.32
CA GLY A 64 5.33 -10.39 -19.91
C GLY A 64 5.34 -9.13 -19.03
N LEU A 65 4.77 -9.18 -17.82
CA LEU A 65 4.82 -8.11 -16.84
C LEU A 65 5.95 -8.33 -15.84
N LYS A 66 6.61 -7.24 -15.45
CA LYS A 66 7.65 -7.24 -14.42
C LYS A 66 7.09 -6.69 -13.12
N PHE A 67 7.38 -7.38 -12.02
CA PHE A 67 6.98 -7.02 -10.67
C PHE A 67 8.25 -6.81 -9.84
N VAL A 68 8.29 -5.70 -9.10
CA VAL A 68 9.42 -5.33 -8.24
C VAL A 68 8.92 -5.29 -6.82
N GLN A 69 9.36 -6.25 -6.01
CA GLN A 69 9.06 -6.28 -4.59
C GLN A 69 10.15 -5.56 -3.82
N ILE A 70 9.76 -4.65 -2.93
CA ILE A 70 10.67 -3.92 -2.05
C ILE A 70 10.46 -4.41 -0.62
N ASN A 71 11.55 -4.85 0.00
CA ASN A 71 11.57 -5.32 1.38
C ASN A 71 12.51 -4.45 2.23
N TYR A 72 12.23 -4.35 3.52
CA TYR A 72 13.23 -3.95 4.50
C TYR A 72 14.33 -5.01 4.63
N LEU A 73 15.49 -4.64 5.16
CA LEU A 73 16.60 -5.58 5.41
C LEU A 73 16.23 -6.75 6.33
N ARG A 74 15.24 -6.55 7.20
CA ARG A 74 14.66 -7.55 8.12
C ARG A 74 13.62 -8.47 7.46
N ASP A 75 13.62 -8.52 6.13
CA ASP A 75 12.77 -9.38 5.33
C ASP A 75 11.28 -9.08 5.49
N GLU A 76 10.92 -7.83 5.75
CA GLU A 76 9.52 -7.40 5.78
C GLU A 76 9.16 -6.77 4.45
N VAL A 77 8.11 -7.26 3.81
CA VAL A 77 7.63 -6.76 2.52
C VAL A 77 6.90 -5.45 2.70
N ILE A 78 7.30 -4.44 1.92
CA ILE A 78 6.76 -3.08 1.98
C ILE A 78 5.77 -2.85 0.84
N THR A 79 6.16 -3.17 -0.39
CA THR A 79 5.35 -2.85 -1.57
C THR A 79 5.77 -3.71 -2.75
N VAL A 80 4.84 -3.91 -3.67
CA VAL A 80 5.10 -4.47 -5.00
C VAL A 80 4.78 -3.40 -6.03
N ILE A 81 5.69 -3.17 -6.96
CA ILE A 81 5.51 -2.27 -8.09
C ILE A 81 5.35 -3.11 -9.35
N VAL A 82 4.25 -2.90 -10.07
CA VAL A 82 4.06 -3.43 -11.41
C VAL A 82 4.67 -2.46 -12.40
N VAL A 83 5.62 -2.94 -13.19
CA VAL A 83 6.34 -2.14 -14.18
C VAL A 83 5.77 -2.46 -15.56
N THR A 84 5.10 -1.48 -16.15
CA THR A 84 4.63 -1.52 -17.54
C THR A 84 5.21 -0.35 -18.34
N PRO A 85 5.49 -0.50 -19.63
CA PRO A 85 5.86 0.64 -20.46
C PRO A 85 4.78 1.74 -20.40
N GLY A 86 5.14 2.94 -19.96
CA GLY A 86 4.23 4.10 -19.90
C GLY A 86 3.36 4.23 -18.63
N ALA A 87 3.35 3.24 -17.74
CA ALA A 87 2.61 3.32 -16.47
C ALA A 87 3.31 2.55 -15.34
N GLU A 88 3.29 3.12 -14.14
CA GLU A 88 3.73 2.48 -12.89
C GLU A 88 2.53 2.32 -11.96
N SER A 89 2.28 1.10 -11.50
CA SER A 89 1.26 0.83 -10.47
C SER A 89 1.94 0.26 -9.23
N ARG A 90 1.59 0.80 -8.06
CA ARG A 90 2.14 0.37 -6.76
C ARG A 90 1.06 -0.34 -6.00
N LEU A 91 1.36 -1.48 -5.41
CA LEU A 91 0.51 -2.19 -4.47
C LEU A 91 1.21 -2.20 -3.10
N PRO A 92 0.88 -1.25 -2.21
CA PRO A 92 1.34 -1.25 -0.84
C PRO A 92 0.83 -2.51 -0.13
N ILE A 93 1.73 -3.24 0.51
CA ILE A 93 1.43 -4.46 1.25
C ILE A 93 2.14 -4.43 2.59
N GLY A 94 1.78 -5.34 3.50
CA GLY A 94 2.38 -5.36 4.84
C GLY A 94 2.19 -4.04 5.58
N SER A 95 3.27 -3.48 6.14
CA SER A 95 3.22 -2.23 6.91
C SER A 95 2.83 -0.99 6.09
N ALA A 96 2.93 -1.05 4.76
CA ALA A 96 2.50 0.05 3.90
C ALA A 96 1.05 -0.09 3.41
N ALA A 97 0.32 -1.15 3.75
CA ALA A 97 -1.04 -1.41 3.24
C ALA A 97 -2.06 -0.27 3.54
N GLY A 98 -1.79 0.56 4.56
CA GLY A 98 -2.61 1.73 4.88
C GLY A 98 -2.25 3.01 4.10
N GLN A 99 -1.25 2.97 3.21
CA GLN A 99 -0.79 4.13 2.45
C GLN A 99 -1.61 4.31 1.17
N PRO A 100 -1.95 5.57 0.78
CA PRO A 100 -2.68 5.83 -0.46
C PRO A 100 -1.92 5.33 -1.70
N LEU A 101 -2.65 4.75 -2.65
CA LEU A 101 -2.15 4.39 -3.97
C LEU A 101 -1.86 5.66 -4.77
N LEU A 102 -0.59 5.90 -5.10
CA LEU A 102 -0.19 6.95 -6.04
C LEU A 102 -0.04 6.33 -7.43
N LEU A 103 -0.97 6.65 -8.33
CA LEU A 103 -0.84 6.34 -9.75
C LEU A 103 -0.01 7.44 -10.41
N ILE A 104 1.18 7.10 -10.89
CA ILE A 104 2.07 8.07 -11.55
C ILE A 104 1.89 7.90 -13.06
N ASN A 105 1.14 8.82 -13.66
CA ASN A 105 1.06 8.95 -15.11
C ASN A 105 2.16 9.91 -15.57
N ASN A 106 2.97 9.49 -16.54
CA ASN A 106 4.12 10.25 -17.04
C ASN A 106 3.75 11.57 -17.76
N GLU A 107 2.46 11.90 -17.88
CA GLU A 107 1.98 13.15 -18.48
C GLU A 107 2.17 14.38 -17.58
N ALA A 108 2.39 14.20 -16.27
CA ALA A 108 2.54 15.32 -15.35
C ALA A 108 3.96 15.90 -15.27
N ALA A 109 4.95 15.26 -15.91
CA ALA A 109 6.36 15.68 -15.80
C ALA A 109 6.76 16.82 -16.77
N SER A 110 5.87 17.25 -17.67
CA SER A 110 6.16 18.25 -18.71
C SER A 110 5.67 19.67 -18.43
N LEU A 111 5.06 19.95 -17.27
CA LEU A 111 4.47 21.27 -16.96
C LEU A 111 5.18 22.07 -15.85
N GLN A 112 6.44 21.78 -15.51
CA GLN A 112 7.21 22.62 -14.56
C GLN A 112 8.58 23.06 -15.09
N SER A 113 8.72 23.25 -16.40
CA SER A 113 9.83 24.05 -16.96
C SER A 113 9.26 25.16 -17.84
N GLY A 114 8.82 26.24 -17.19
CA GLY A 114 8.45 27.51 -17.79
C GLY A 114 8.84 28.63 -16.84
#